data_AF-A0A2C9L0Y2-F1
#
_entry.id   AF-A0A2C9L0Y2-F1
#
_cell.length_a   1.000
_cell.length_b   1.000
_cell.length_c   1.000
_cell.angle_alpha   90.00
_cell.angle_beta   90.00
_cell.angle_gamma   90.00
#
_symmetry.space_group_name_H-M   'P 1'
#
loop_
_entity.id
_entity.type
_entity.pdbx_description
1 polymer ?
#
loop_
_entity_poly.entity_id
_entity_poly.type
_entity_poly.pdbx_seq_one_letter_code
_entity_poly.pdbx_strand_id
1 'polypeptide(L)'
;MRRCSQNKKTVDVHSGKRDRLKNKDEMLIQNNFVYLIEQIEPLDIIDYLFQQNVLTLDDMDLIKNASITRSKRAENLLFVLLKSGSSSALEVFMKSLENQYAYVLSHMKENHSNIEMTLSAVETAVGNRQEDSQV
;
A
#
# COMPACT_ATOMS: atom_id res chain seq x y z
N MET A 1 16.77 44.23 -16.76
CA MET A 1 17.77 43.29 -16.19
C MET A 1 17.17 42.69 -14.93
N ARG A 2 16.65 41.46 -15.01
CA ARG A 2 17.24 40.19 -14.52
C ARG A 2 17.33 40.06 -12.98
N ARG A 3 16.49 39.16 -12.45
CA ARG A 3 16.69 38.25 -11.30
C ARG A 3 16.75 38.92 -9.91
N CYS A 4 16.34 38.30 -8.79
CA CYS A 4 16.14 36.89 -8.52
C CYS A 4 15.10 36.74 -7.39
N SER A 5 14.25 35.73 -7.53
CA SER A 5 13.32 35.24 -6.53
C SER A 5 14.08 34.76 -5.29
N GLN A 6 13.77 35.30 -4.12
CA GLN A 6 14.25 34.79 -2.84
C GLN A 6 13.09 34.06 -2.14
N ASN A 7 12.78 32.85 -2.61
CA ASN A 7 12.00 31.90 -1.81
C ASN A 7 12.97 30.86 -1.23
N LYS A 8 13.58 31.22 -0.10
CA LYS A 8 14.15 30.25 0.83
C LYS A 8 13.05 29.88 1.82
N LYS A 9 12.31 28.81 1.54
CA LYS A 9 11.57 28.07 2.57
C LYS A 9 12.34 26.78 2.85
N THR A 10 13.32 26.89 3.72
CA THR A 10 13.85 25.78 4.51
C THR A 10 13.45 26.09 5.94
N VAL A 11 12.68 25.20 6.57
CA VAL A 11 12.73 24.75 7.97
C VAL A 11 11.43 23.96 8.23
N ASP A 12 11.51 22.63 8.21
CA ASP A 12 11.69 21.74 9.38
C ASP A 12 10.35 21.25 9.91
N VAL A 13 10.19 19.93 10.06
CA VAL A 13 9.66 19.18 11.22
C VAL A 13 9.55 17.71 10.79
N HIS A 14 10.62 16.92 10.97
CA HIS A 14 10.56 15.45 10.94
C HIS A 14 9.97 14.93 12.27
N SER A 15 8.72 15.32 12.53
CA SER A 15 7.90 14.75 13.60
C SER A 15 6.54 14.39 12.99
N GLY A 16 6.59 13.67 11.88
CA GLY A 16 5.41 13.19 11.19
C GLY A 16 4.86 11.99 11.94
N LYS A 17 3.77 12.17 12.68
CA LYS A 17 2.83 11.08 12.92
C LYS A 17 2.54 10.49 11.54
N ARG A 18 3.06 9.29 11.28
CA ARG A 18 2.67 8.55 10.08
C ARG A 18 1.16 8.38 10.24
N ASP A 19 0.38 9.01 9.37
CA ASP A 19 -1.05 8.72 9.31
C ASP A 19 -1.22 7.20 9.11
N ARG A 20 -2.43 6.66 9.28
CA ARG A 20 -2.68 5.25 8.94
C ARG A 20 -3.03 5.17 7.46
N LEU A 21 -2.55 4.12 6.78
CA LEU A 21 -2.92 3.84 5.40
C LEU A 21 -4.46 3.78 5.28
N LYS A 22 -5.04 4.21 4.16
CA LYS A 22 -6.50 4.17 3.99
C LYS A 22 -6.97 2.71 4.07
N ASN A 23 -8.11 2.48 4.73
CA ASN A 23 -8.64 1.11 4.94
C ASN A 23 -8.71 0.26 3.65
N LYS A 24 -9.04 0.86 2.50
CA LYS A 24 -9.09 0.14 1.21
C LYS A 24 -7.70 -0.31 0.72
N ASP A 25 -6.72 0.57 0.87
CA ASP A 25 -5.33 0.33 0.48
C ASP A 25 -4.69 -0.73 1.39
N GLU A 26 -5.02 -0.68 2.68
CA GLU A 26 -4.62 -1.69 3.66
C GLU A 26 -5.21 -3.07 3.33
N MET A 27 -6.50 -3.14 3.01
CA MET A 27 -7.15 -4.40 2.63
C MET A 27 -6.56 -5.00 1.35
N LEU A 28 -6.18 -4.18 0.38
CA LEU A 28 -5.52 -4.63 -0.85
C LEU A 28 -4.20 -5.36 -0.56
N ILE A 29 -3.37 -4.79 0.32
CA ILE A 29 -2.10 -5.39 0.73
C ILE A 29 -2.36 -6.65 1.54
N GLN A 30 -3.28 -6.61 2.52
CA GLN A 30 -3.57 -7.75 3.40
C GLN A 30 -4.13 -8.96 2.64
N ASN A 31 -5.05 -8.74 1.69
CA ASN A 31 -5.67 -9.82 0.93
C ASN A 31 -4.69 -10.50 -0.04
N ASN A 32 -3.69 -9.77 -0.52
CA ASN A 32 -2.67 -10.31 -1.43
C ASN A 32 -1.33 -10.57 -0.71
N PHE A 33 -1.30 -10.54 0.62
CA PHE A 33 -0.07 -10.53 1.40
C PHE A 33 0.84 -11.74 1.14
N VAL A 34 0.25 -12.93 1.16
CA VAL A 34 0.98 -14.20 0.92
C VAL A 34 1.54 -14.22 -0.50
N TYR A 35 0.71 -13.86 -1.49
CA TYR A 35 1.11 -13.83 -2.90
C TYR A 35 2.23 -12.82 -3.15
N LEU A 36 2.16 -11.64 -2.54
CA LEU A 36 3.19 -10.62 -2.65
C LEU A 36 4.55 -11.12 -2.13
N ILE A 37 4.57 -11.76 -0.96
CA ILE A 37 5.79 -12.34 -0.38
C ILE A 37 6.42 -13.40 -1.29
N GLU A 38 5.59 -14.16 -1.99
CA GLU A 38 6.01 -15.24 -2.87
C GLU A 38 6.48 -14.77 -4.25
N GLN A 39 6.04 -13.60 -4.71
CA GLN A 39 6.28 -13.16 -6.09
C GLN A 39 7.23 -11.97 -6.22
N ILE A 40 7.45 -11.18 -5.16
CA ILE A 40 8.30 -9.98 -5.24
C ILE A 40 9.68 -10.22 -4.63
N GLU A 41 10.71 -9.61 -5.23
CA GLU A 41 12.02 -9.43 -4.60
C GLU A 41 12.10 -7.99 -4.04
N PRO A 42 12.13 -7.81 -2.72
CA PRO A 42 12.14 -6.48 -2.10
C PRO A 42 13.35 -5.66 -2.50
N LEU A 43 14.50 -6.29 -2.69
CA LEU A 43 15.74 -5.59 -3.04
C LEU A 43 15.65 -4.84 -4.38
N ASP A 44 14.84 -5.34 -5.31
CA ASP A 44 14.68 -4.71 -6.63
C ASP A 44 13.75 -3.48 -6.58
N ILE A 45 12.93 -3.38 -5.53
CA ILE A 45 11.87 -2.38 -5.37
C ILE A 45 12.24 -1.29 -4.36
N ILE A 46 13.00 -1.64 -3.31
CA ILE A 46 13.29 -0.75 -2.18
C ILE A 46 14.03 0.53 -2.60
N ASP A 47 14.92 0.45 -3.58
CA ASP A 47 15.66 1.63 -4.05
C ASP A 47 14.71 2.62 -4.75
N TYR A 48 13.72 2.13 -5.51
CA TYR A 48 12.69 2.97 -6.11
C TYR A 48 11.78 3.60 -5.05
N LEU A 49 11.34 2.82 -4.06
CA LEU A 49 10.51 3.33 -2.96
C LEU A 49 11.23 4.36 -2.11
N PHE A 50 12.54 4.20 -1.90
CA PHE A 50 13.38 5.18 -1.22
C PHE A 50 13.50 6.49 -2.03
N GLN A 51 13.76 6.40 -3.34
CA GLN A 51 13.81 7.57 -4.22
C GLN A 51 12.51 8.39 -4.21
N GLN A 52 11.37 7.72 -4.04
CA GLN A 52 10.05 8.35 -3.97
C GLN A 52 9.66 8.79 -2.54
N ASN A 53 10.60 8.75 -1.58
CA ASN A 53 10.41 9.09 -0.17
C ASN A 53 9.29 8.30 0.53
N VAL A 54 9.00 7.08 0.07
CA VAL A 54 8.04 6.17 0.72
C VAL A 54 8.70 5.43 1.87
N LEU A 55 9.96 5.05 1.70
CA LEU A 55 10.80 4.42 2.72
C LEU A 55 11.83 5.43 3.23
N THR A 56 12.12 5.35 4.53
CA THR A 56 13.27 6.06 5.11
C THR A 56 14.55 5.24 4.98
N LEU A 57 15.69 5.86 5.23
CA LEU A 57 16.98 5.15 5.25
C LEU A 57 16.95 3.99 6.26
N ASP A 58 16.38 4.24 7.45
CA ASP A 58 16.23 3.24 8.51
C ASP A 58 15.37 2.05 8.07
N ASP A 59 14.26 2.32 7.36
CA ASP A 59 13.39 1.26 6.82
C ASP A 59 14.13 0.44 5.75
N MET A 60 14.95 1.10 4.92
CA MET A 60 15.72 0.47 3.86
C MET A 60 16.83 -0.43 4.44
N ASP A 61 17.54 0.05 5.46
CA ASP A 61 18.54 -0.73 6.20
C ASP A 61 17.89 -1.89 6.94
N LEU A 62 16.71 -1.70 7.52
CA LEU A 62 15.94 -2.78 8.12
C LEU A 62 15.61 -3.84 7.05
N ILE A 63 15.13 -3.48 5.87
CA ILE A 63 14.78 -4.48 4.85
C ILE A 63 16.02 -5.18 4.28
N LYS A 64 17.12 -4.44 4.03
CA LYS A 64 18.38 -5.00 3.52
C LYS A 64 19.03 -5.93 4.55
N ASN A 65 19.01 -5.56 5.83
CA ASN A 65 19.75 -6.26 6.89
C ASN A 65 18.91 -7.21 7.76
N ALA A 66 17.57 -7.14 7.73
CA ALA A 66 16.75 -7.87 8.70
C ALA A 66 16.77 -9.39 8.53
N SER A 67 17.05 -9.94 7.34
CA SER A 67 16.99 -11.39 7.10
C SER A 67 17.72 -11.86 5.85
N ILE A 68 18.11 -13.14 5.88
CA ILE A 68 18.75 -13.85 4.75
C ILE A 68 17.70 -14.24 3.70
N THR A 69 16.46 -14.53 4.10
CA THR A 69 15.41 -15.03 3.20
C THR A 69 14.65 -13.90 2.52
N ARG A 70 14.40 -14.06 1.22
CA ARG A 70 13.58 -13.13 0.42
C ARG A 70 12.22 -12.89 1.06
N SER A 71 11.53 -13.97 1.45
CA SER A 71 10.17 -13.88 2.01
C SER A 71 10.12 -12.98 3.24
N LYS A 72 11.13 -13.04 4.12
CA LYS A 72 11.14 -12.23 5.33
C LYS A 72 11.44 -10.75 5.03
N ARG A 73 12.27 -10.47 4.03
CA ARG A 73 12.45 -9.10 3.53
C ARG A 73 11.16 -8.56 2.95
N ALA A 74 10.38 -9.39 2.25
CA ALA A 74 9.12 -8.99 1.64
C ALA A 74 8.06 -8.71 2.70
N GLU A 75 7.96 -9.55 3.72
CA GLU A 75 7.13 -9.27 4.90
C GLU A 75 7.47 -7.92 5.54
N ASN A 76 8.75 -7.65 5.76
CA ASN A 76 9.18 -6.38 6.36
C ASN A 76 8.83 -5.19 5.47
N LEU A 77 9.04 -5.30 4.15
CA LEU A 77 8.64 -4.27 3.21
C LEU A 77 7.13 -3.97 3.29
N LEU A 78 6.30 -5.02 3.23
CA LEU A 78 4.84 -4.87 3.30
C LEU A 78 4.40 -4.29 4.65
N PHE A 79 5.06 -4.67 5.74
CA PHE A 79 4.77 -4.13 7.06
C PHE A 79 5.14 -2.65 7.18
N VAL A 80 6.26 -2.23 6.58
CA VAL A 80 6.61 -0.80 6.50
C VAL A 80 5.60 -0.04 5.65
N LEU A 81 5.15 -0.60 4.53
CA LEU A 81 4.10 0.01 3.69
C LEU A 81 2.77 0.16 4.46
N LEU A 82 2.35 -0.85 5.21
CA LEU A 82 1.14 -0.79 6.06
C LEU A 82 1.27 0.26 7.18
N LYS A 83 2.47 0.43 7.74
CA LYS A 83 2.77 1.46 8.74
C LYS A 83 2.99 2.85 8.14
N SER A 84 3.20 2.93 6.83
CA SER A 84 3.34 4.18 6.12
C SER A 84 1.96 4.66 5.72
N GLY A 85 1.32 5.55 6.49
CA GLY A 85 0.06 6.14 6.01
C GLY A 85 0.25 7.32 5.09
N SER A 86 1.34 7.35 4.32
CA SER A 86 1.29 8.15 3.12
C SER A 86 0.28 7.52 2.17
N SER A 87 -0.78 8.26 1.82
CA SER A 87 -1.75 7.81 0.82
C SER A 87 -1.11 7.53 -0.55
N SER A 88 0.09 8.05 -0.80
CA SER A 88 0.87 7.78 -2.03
C SER A 88 1.75 6.53 -1.93
N ALA A 89 1.93 5.94 -0.75
CA ALA A 89 2.82 4.78 -0.57
C ALA A 89 2.37 3.59 -1.42
N LEU A 90 1.07 3.29 -1.42
CA LEU A 90 0.51 2.22 -2.24
C LEU A 90 0.61 2.53 -3.73
N GLU A 91 0.33 3.77 -4.15
CA GLU A 91 0.40 4.16 -5.56
C GLU A 91 1.82 4.00 -6.12
N VAL A 92 2.81 4.48 -5.35
CA VAL A 92 4.23 4.33 -5.71
C VAL A 92 4.63 2.86 -5.71
N PHE A 93 4.17 2.07 -4.73
CA PHE A 93 4.40 0.63 -4.72
C PHE A 93 3.80 -0.05 -5.96
N MET A 94 2.56 0.26 -6.33
CA MET A 94 1.95 -0.27 -7.56
C MET A 94 2.71 0.14 -8.82
N LYS A 95 3.19 1.38 -8.92
CA LYS A 95 4.05 1.82 -10.04
C LYS A 95 5.37 1.06 -10.09
N SER A 96 5.94 0.74 -8.93
CA SER A 96 7.16 -0.08 -8.87
C SER A 96 6.90 -1.50 -9.40
N LEU A 97 5.74 -2.08 -9.07
CA LEU A 97 5.30 -3.37 -9.58
C LEU A 97 4.97 -3.32 -11.08
N GLU A 98 4.43 -2.22 -11.60
CA GLU A 98 4.12 -2.07 -13.03
C GLU A 98 5.36 -2.27 -13.91
N ASN A 99 6.52 -1.79 -13.44
CA ASN A 99 7.77 -1.88 -14.20
C ASN A 99 8.40 -3.27 -14.21
N GLN A 100 8.35 -4.00 -13.08
CA GLN A 100 9.11 -5.24 -12.91
C GLN A 100 8.24 -6.48 -12.66
N TYR A 101 7.03 -6.29 -12.16
CA TYR A 101 6.12 -7.32 -11.68
C TYR A 101 4.69 -7.09 -12.19
N ALA A 102 4.55 -6.72 -13.47
CA ALA A 102 3.25 -6.38 -14.06
C ALA A 102 2.21 -7.50 -13.87
N TYR A 103 2.63 -8.77 -13.90
CA TYR A 103 1.78 -9.92 -13.62
C TYR A 103 1.26 -9.95 -12.18
N VAL A 104 2.09 -9.54 -11.20
CA VAL A 104 1.68 -9.42 -9.80
C VAL A 104 0.65 -8.31 -9.65
N LEU A 105 0.88 -7.18 -10.32
CA LEU A 105 -0.06 -6.06 -10.32
C LEU A 105 -1.42 -6.44 -10.93
N SER A 106 -1.42 -7.17 -12.03
CA SER A 106 -2.65 -7.69 -12.65
C SER A 106 -3.40 -8.62 -11.69
N HIS A 107 -2.69 -9.56 -11.05
CA HIS A 107 -3.30 -10.47 -10.08
C HIS A 107 -3.92 -9.74 -8.88
N MET A 108 -3.23 -8.72 -8.35
CA MET A 108 -3.77 -7.88 -7.28
C MET A 108 -5.06 -7.14 -7.69
N LYS A 109 -5.10 -6.61 -8.91
CA LYS A 109 -6.27 -5.89 -9.45
C LYS A 109 -7.45 -6.83 -9.69
N GLU A 110 -7.21 -8.01 -10.24
CA GLU A 110 -8.22 -9.03 -10.47
C GLU A 110 -8.85 -9.53 -9.15
N ASN A 111 -8.04 -9.75 -8.13
CA ASN A 111 -8.53 -10.12 -6.80
C ASN A 111 -9.37 -9.00 -6.15
N HIS A 112 -9.01 -7.73 -6.37
CA HIS A 112 -9.81 -6.61 -5.88
C HIS A 112 -11.19 -6.54 -6.53
N SER A 113 -11.29 -6.76 -7.86
CA SER A 113 -12.57 -6.79 -8.57
C SER A 113 -13.48 -7.94 -8.10
N ASN A 114 -12.91 -9.08 -7.73
CA ASN A 114 -13.69 -10.20 -7.19
C ASN A 114 -14.27 -9.90 -5.79
N ILE A 115 -13.59 -9.07 -4.99
CA ILE A 115 -14.04 -8.68 -3.64
C ILE A 115 -15.17 -7.64 -3.72
N GLU A 116 -15.08 -6.62 -4.59
CA GLU A 116 -16.17 -5.65 -4.76
C GLU A 116 -17.47 -6.31 -5.24
N MET A 117 -17.38 -7.39 -6.03
CA MET A 117 -18.56 -8.12 -6.54
C MET A 117 -19.28 -8.96 -5.46
N THR A 118 -18.60 -9.33 -4.37
CA THR A 118 -19.22 -10.11 -3.29
C THR A 118 -19.94 -9.26 -2.24
N LEU A 119 -19.48 -8.02 -1.99
CA LEU A 119 -20.14 -7.11 -1.04
C LEU A 119 -21.51 -6.61 -1.53
N SER A 120 -21.71 -6.45 -2.85
CA SER A 120 -23.01 -6.07 -3.42
C SER A 120 -24.07 -7.18 -3.36
N ALA A 121 -23.68 -8.44 -3.13
CA ALA A 121 -24.61 -9.57 -3.10
C ALA A 121 -25.20 -9.85 -1.71
N VAL A 122 -24.59 -9.34 -0.63
CA VAL A 122 -25.01 -9.65 0.75
C VAL A 122 -26.07 -8.66 1.27
N GLU A 123 -26.13 -7.44 0.75
CA GLU A 123 -27.08 -6.40 1.21
C GLU A 123 -28.54 -6.63 0.75
N THR A 124 -28.81 -7.57 -0.17
CA THR A 124 -30.18 -7.84 -0.67
C THR A 124 -30.96 -8.85 0.19
N ALA A 125 -30.34 -9.46 1.22
CA ALA A 125 -30.98 -10.53 2.01
C ALA A 125 -31.66 -10.06 3.31
N VAL A 126 -31.54 -8.78 3.71
CA VAL A 126 -32.11 -8.26 4.96
C VAL A 126 -33.05 -7.10 4.66
N GLY A 127 -34.27 -7.41 4.23
CA GLY A 127 -35.27 -6.36 4.03
C GLY A 127 -36.53 -6.84 3.36
N ASN A 128 -37.23 -7.82 3.93
CA ASN A 128 -38.65 -8.08 3.69
C ASN A 128 -39.21 -8.96 4.81
N ARG A 129 -39.46 -8.37 5.98
CA ARG A 129 -40.53 -8.80 6.87
C ARG A 129 -41.43 -7.59 7.05
N GLN A 130 -42.31 -7.40 6.07
CA GLN A 130 -43.40 -6.45 6.18
C GLN A 130 -44.28 -6.87 7.36
N GLU A 131 -44.61 -5.86 8.13
CA GLU A 131 -45.57 -5.87 9.21
C GLU A 131 -46.95 -6.23 8.67
N ASP A 132 -47.42 -7.45 8.89
CA ASP A 132 -48.86 -7.73 8.87
C ASP A 132 -49.42 -7.37 10.24
N SER A 133 -49.70 -6.08 10.37
CA SER A 133 -50.72 -5.53 11.26
C SER A 133 -52.11 -5.86 10.68
N GLN A 134 -53.12 -5.99 11.56
CA GLN A 134 -54.58 -6.21 11.36
C GLN A 134 -55.02 -7.63 11.77
N VAL A 135 -55.99 -7.88 12.67
CA VAL A 135 -57.02 -7.08 13.36
C VAL A 135 -57.23 -7.67 14.76
#